data_AF-A0A7X8B3W5-F1
#
_entry.id   AF-A0A7X8B3W5-F1
#
_cell.length_a   1.000
_cell.length_b   1.000
_cell.length_c   1.000
_cell.angle_alpha   90.00
_cell.angle_beta   90.00
_cell.angle_gamma   90.00
#
_symmetry.space_group_name_H-M   'P 1'
#
loop_
_entity.id
_entity.type
_entity.pdbx_description
1 polymer ?
#
loop_
_entity_poly.entity_id
_entity_poly.type
_entity_poly.pdbx_seq_one_letter_code
_entity_poly.pdbx_strand_id
1 'polypeptide(L)' 'MDNLTTGLVITLVGMGGTLLSLWLLTLVIRILKRFLPYTDAEEKKGKEVA' A
#
# COMPACT_ATOMS: atom_id res chain seq x y z
N MET A 1 12.24 -12.30 28.47
CA MET A 1 12.25 -11.38 27.32
C MET A 1 11.87 -10.03 27.87
N ASP A 2 12.80 -9.07 27.85
CA ASP A 2 12.58 -7.75 28.43
C ASP A 2 11.43 -7.06 27.70
N ASN A 3 10.42 -6.60 28.45
CA ASN A 3 9.15 -6.07 27.91
C ASN A 3 9.36 -4.92 26.89
N LEU A 4 10.50 -4.23 26.97
CA LEU A 4 10.92 -3.18 26.05
C LEU A 4 11.19 -3.71 24.63
N THR A 5 11.82 -4.87 24.50
CA THR A 5 12.10 -5.50 23.20
C THR A 5 10.81 -5.91 22.52
N THR A 6 9.86 -6.47 23.28
CA THR A 6 8.56 -6.87 22.76
C THR A 6 7.73 -5.66 22.30
N GLY A 7 7.70 -4.58 23.07
CA GLY A 7 7.03 -3.34 22.68
C GLY A 7 7.63 -2.68 21.44
N LEU A 8 8.97 -2.72 21.31
CA LEU A 8 9.66 -2.22 20.13
C LEU A 8 9.33 -3.04 18.88
N VAL A 9 9.32 -4.37 18.99
CA VAL A 9 8.96 -5.26 17.87
C VAL A 9 7.53 -5.01 17.41
N ILE A 10 6.57 -4.88 18.33
CA ILE A 10 5.17 -4.61 17.98
C ILE A 10 5.01 -3.24 17.31
N THR A 11 5.74 -2.22 17.78
CA THR A 11 5.72 -0.88 17.18
C THR A 11 6.36 -0.89 15.79
N LEU A 12 7.50 -1.56 15.63
CA LEU A 12 8.21 -1.70 14.37
C LEU A 12 7.39 -2.53 13.37
N VAL A 13 6.72 -3.58 13.81
CA VAL A 13 5.78 -4.38 13.01
C VAL A 13 4.53 -3.59 12.67
N GLY A 14 3.99 -2.79 13.58
CA GLY A 14 2.80 -1.97 13.32
C GLY A 14 3.05 -0.87 12.29
N MET A 15 4.07 -0.04 12.53
CA MET A 15 4.42 1.07 11.63
C MET A 15 5.15 0.60 10.37
N GLY A 16 6.13 -0.29 10.52
CA GLY A 16 6.85 -0.89 9.39
C GLY A 16 5.96 -1.78 8.54
N GLY A 17 5.05 -2.54 9.16
CA GLY A 17 4.05 -3.34 8.46
C GLY A 17 3.07 -2.49 7.65
N THR A 18 2.71 -1.31 8.13
CA THR A 18 1.85 -0.38 7.37
C THR A 18 2.56 0.11 6.11
N LEU A 19 3.81 0.56 6.20
CA LEU A 19 4.61 1.01 5.04
C LEU A 19 4.86 -0.14 4.05
N LEU A 20 5.16 -1.33 4.56
CA LEU A 20 5.35 -2.53 3.75
C LEU A 20 4.05 -2.91 3.02
N SER A 21 2.91 -2.82 3.70
CA SER A 21 1.59 -3.12 3.14
C SER A 21 1.22 -2.15 2.01
N LEU A 22 1.44 -0.84 2.19
CA LEU A 22 1.22 0.15 1.13
C LEU A 22 2.12 -0.08 -0.09
N TRP A 23 3.37 -0.47 0.15
CA TRP A 23 4.30 -0.83 -0.92
C TRP A 23 3.83 -2.07 -1.69
N LEU A 24 3.38 -3.11 -0.97
CA LEU A 24 2.84 -4.33 -1.54
C LEU A 24 1.57 -4.04 -2.36
N LEU A 25 0.63 -3.25 -1.84
CA LEU A 25 -0.59 -2.85 -2.54
C LEU A 25 -0.27 -2.09 -3.83
N THR A 26 0.70 -1.17 -3.78
CA THR A 26 1.16 -0.43 -4.96
C THR A 26 1.71 -1.38 -6.03
N LEU A 27 2.48 -2.38 -5.62
CA LEU A 27 3.04 -3.39 -6.51
C LEU A 27 1.93 -4.25 -7.14
N VAL A 28 0.94 -4.66 -6.34
CA VAL A 28 -0.24 -5.39 -6.80
C VAL A 28 -1.05 -4.57 -7.80
N ILE A 29 -1.33 -3.29 -7.53
CA ILE A 29 -2.04 -2.39 -8.43
C ILE A 29 -1.27 -2.23 -9.75
N ARG A 30 0.06 -2.12 -9.70
CA ARG A 30 0.91 -1.99 -10.89
C ARG A 30 0.91 -3.26 -11.75
N ILE A 31 0.94 -4.43 -11.11
CA ILE A 31 0.83 -5.72 -11.81
C ILE A 31 -0.58 -5.86 -12.40
N LEU A 32 -1.61 -5.52 -11.63
CA LEU A 32 -3.00 -5.56 -12.08
C LEU A 32 -3.22 -4.60 -13.26
N LYS A 33 -2.70 -3.37 -13.23
CA LYS A 33 -2.75 -2.41 -14.35
C LYS A 33 -2.01 -2.93 -15.60
N ARG A 34 -1.00 -3.79 -15.42
CA ARG A 34 -0.27 -4.44 -16.52
C ARG A 34 -1.03 -5.60 -17.15
N PHE A 35 -1.69 -6.42 -16.34
CA PHE A 35 -2.48 -7.57 -16.81
C PHE A 35 -3.90 -7.18 -17.26
N LEU A 36 -4.47 -6.16 -16.62
CA LEU A 36 -5.78 -5.58 -16.88
C LEU A 36 -5.51 -4.14 -17.33
N PRO A 37 -5.26 -3.91 -18.64
CA PRO A 37 -5.07 -2.59 -19.20
C PRO A 37 -6.39 -1.82 -19.12
N TYR A 38 -6.71 -1.33 -17.93
CA TYR A 38 -7.75 -0.36 -17.71
C TYR A 38 -7.23 0.95 -18.32
N THR A 39 -7.61 1.16 -19.58
CA THR A 39 -7.25 2.31 -20.41
C THR A 39 -7.36 3.59 -19.61
N ASP A 40 -6.28 4.36 -19.57
CA ASP A 40 -6.12 5.66 -18.90
C ASP A 40 -7.14 6.75 -19.31
N ALA A 41 -8.14 6.41 -20.14
CA ALA A 41 -9.24 7.28 -20.55
C ALA A 41 -10.29 7.52 -19.44
N GLU A 42 -10.40 6.65 -18.44
CA GLU A 42 -11.39 6.80 -17.36
C GLU A 42 -10.85 7.54 -16.12
N GLU A 43 -9.52 7.64 -15.96
CA GLU A 43 -8.89 8.27 -14.79
C GLU A 43 -9.06 9.81 -14.74
N LYS A 44 -9.24 10.47 -15.90
CA LYS A 44 -9.49 11.92 -15.95
C LYS A 44 -10.89 12.33 -15.46
N LYS A 45 -11.88 11.43 -15.47
CA LYS A 45 -13.26 11.79 -15.11
C LYS A 45 -13.51 11.82 -13.59
N GLY A 46 -12.64 11.19 -12.80
CA GLY A 46 -12.78 11.14 -11.33
C GLY A 46 -12.14 12.30 -10.58
N LYS A 47 -11.22 13.06 -11.20
CA LYS A 47 -10.57 14.23 -10.59
C LYS A 47 -11.19 15.58 -10.94
N GLU A 48 -12.11 15.63 -11.91
CA GLU A 48 -12.76 16.87 -12.36
C GLU A 48 -14.13 17.10 -11.68
N VAL A 49 -14.60 16.14 -10.86
CA VAL A 49 -15.89 16.18 -10.16
C VAL A 49 -15.77 16.20 -8.63
N ALA A 50 -14.56 16.41 -8.09
CA ALA A 50 -14.30 16.52 -6.65
C ALA A 50 -13.67 17.87 -6.31
#